data_AF-A0A2N3CAF3-F1
#
_entry.id   AF-A0A2N3CAF3-F1
#
_cell.length_a   1.000
_cell.length_b   1.000
_cell.length_c   1.000
_cell.angle_alpha   90.00
_cell.angle_beta   90.00
_cell.angle_gamma   90.00
#
_symmetry.space_group_name_H-M   'P 1'
#
loop_
_entity.id
_entity.type
_entity.pdbx_description
1 polymer ?
#
loop_
_entity_poly.entity_id
_entity_poly.type
_entity_poly.pdbx_seq_one_letter_code
_entity_poly.pdbx_strand_id
1 'polypeptide(L)'
;MRFAMLIAAACLGLAASAHADGMDGKTLSVPPVAPLEATGTEALYEPAALPPGHERDVYRFGATYAVVGSASSLACEAACDGDLSCQAWSFVDTYGASPARCELKRGQGRKEENRLATSGVATKLKKSMLGETPAPAYRPMTDPGQLQGGLAGGETGLTSAPAPSSP
;
A
#
# COMPACT_ATOMS: atom_id res chain seq x y z
N MET A 1 2.94 45.09 19.29
CA MET A 1 4.28 45.33 18.69
C MET A 1 4.16 45.07 17.20
N ARG A 2 4.28 46.13 16.37
CA ARG A 2 4.22 46.07 14.91
C ARG A 2 5.65 45.93 14.40
N PHE A 3 6.01 44.80 13.78
CA PHE A 3 7.28 44.67 13.05
C PHE A 3 6.99 44.77 11.57
N ALA A 4 7.24 45.95 11.02
CA ALA A 4 7.46 46.17 9.61
C ALA A 4 8.91 46.65 9.47
N MET A 5 9.74 45.95 8.71
CA MET A 5 10.75 46.60 7.90
C MET A 5 11.28 45.67 6.80
N LEU A 6 11.27 46.23 5.60
CA LEU A 6 11.61 45.68 4.30
C LEU A 6 13.12 45.50 4.16
N ILE A 7 13.58 44.39 3.57
CA ILE A 7 14.97 44.25 3.12
C ILE A 7 15.01 44.53 1.62
N ALA A 8 15.59 45.68 1.29
CA ALA A 8 15.81 46.16 -0.07
C ALA A 8 16.92 45.36 -0.77
N ALA A 9 16.66 45.03 -2.03
CA ALA A 9 17.64 44.47 -2.95
C ALA A 9 18.67 45.53 -3.35
N ALA A 10 19.95 45.21 -3.21
CA ALA A 10 21.05 45.94 -3.83
C ALA A 10 21.98 44.93 -4.51
N CYS A 11 21.74 44.66 -5.79
CA CYS A 11 22.70 44.01 -6.66
C CYS A 11 23.66 45.08 -7.19
N LEU A 12 24.83 45.22 -6.57
CA LEU A 12 25.96 45.94 -7.14
C LEU A 12 27.02 44.91 -7.51
N GLY A 13 27.25 44.79 -8.81
CA GLY A 13 28.33 43.97 -9.35
C GLY A 13 29.69 44.52 -8.94
N LEU A 14 30.62 43.62 -8.62
CA LEU A 14 32.05 43.89 -8.68
C LEU A 14 32.69 42.89 -9.63
N ALA A 15 33.44 43.45 -10.58
CA ALA A 15 34.23 42.78 -11.57
C ALA A 15 35.41 42.01 -10.93
N ALA A 16 35.86 41.00 -11.68
CA ALA A 16 36.98 40.11 -11.40
C ALA A 16 38.32 40.84 -11.19
N SER A 17 39.22 40.29 -10.36
CA SER A 17 40.52 39.77 -10.82
C SER A 17 41.23 38.97 -9.71
N ALA A 18 42.05 38.03 -10.18
CA ALA A 18 42.69 36.95 -9.44
C ALA A 18 43.89 37.39 -8.57
N HIS A 19 44.16 36.64 -7.51
CA HIS A 19 45.36 35.80 -7.35
C HIS A 19 45.39 35.16 -5.95
N ALA A 20 45.52 33.84 -5.91
CA ALA A 20 46.07 33.15 -4.75
C ALA A 20 47.02 32.07 -5.27
N ASP A 21 48.29 32.30 -4.94
CA ASP A 21 49.46 31.46 -5.07
C ASP A 21 49.26 30.04 -4.54
N GLY A 22 50.00 29.13 -5.18
CA GLY A 22 49.92 27.69 -4.98
C GLY A 22 50.38 27.20 -3.61
N MET A 23 49.86 26.03 -3.27
CA MET A 23 50.47 25.08 -2.34
C MET A 23 50.40 23.70 -2.97
N ASP A 24 51.56 23.05 -2.97
CA ASP A 24 51.90 21.80 -3.66
C ASP A 24 51.07 20.60 -3.16
N GLY A 25 49.87 20.44 -3.70
CA GLY A 25 49.10 19.22 -3.62
C GLY A 25 49.53 18.27 -4.73
N LYS A 26 50.29 17.23 -4.39
CA LYS A 26 50.66 16.10 -5.27
C LYS A 26 49.41 15.58 -5.97
N THR A 27 49.21 16.06 -7.19
CA THR A 27 48.00 15.83 -7.96
C THR A 27 48.13 14.45 -8.58
N LEU A 28 47.28 13.52 -8.14
CA LEU A 28 47.03 12.31 -8.90
C LEU A 28 46.53 12.77 -10.27
N SER A 29 47.36 12.63 -11.28
CA SER A 29 47.04 12.97 -12.66
C SER A 29 45.95 12.00 -13.12
N VAL A 30 44.68 12.41 -12.98
CA VAL A 30 43.56 11.71 -13.59
C VAL A 30 43.59 12.11 -15.07
N PRO A 31 43.76 11.17 -16.00
CA PRO A 31 43.69 11.50 -17.42
C PRO A 31 42.32 12.10 -17.72
N PRO A 32 42.23 13.11 -18.60
CA PRO A 32 40.94 13.63 -19.02
C PRO A 32 40.18 12.50 -19.70
N VAL A 33 39.08 12.05 -19.07
CA VAL A 33 38.11 11.20 -19.74
C VAL A 33 37.53 12.03 -20.88
N ALA A 34 37.72 11.59 -22.11
CA ALA A 34 37.00 12.16 -23.24
C ALA A 34 35.50 12.12 -22.94
N PRO A 35 34.71 13.13 -23.36
CA PRO A 35 33.26 13.02 -23.29
C PRO A 35 32.90 11.79 -24.11
N LEU A 36 32.39 10.75 -23.46
CA LEU A 36 31.74 9.67 -24.18
C LEU A 36 30.53 10.31 -24.85
N GLU A 37 30.62 10.54 -26.16
CA GLU A 37 29.51 10.94 -27.02
C GLU A 37 28.34 10.00 -26.70
N ALA A 38 27.34 10.54 -26.03
CA ALA A 38 26.15 9.81 -25.62
C ALA A 38 25.25 9.59 -26.83
N THR A 39 25.69 8.74 -27.77
CA THR A 39 24.77 8.00 -28.64
C THR A 39 24.23 6.80 -27.88
N GLY A 40 23.72 7.05 -26.68
CA GLY A 40 22.80 6.15 -26.02
C GLY A 40 21.43 6.72 -26.32
N THR A 41 20.60 6.00 -27.07
CA THR A 41 19.16 6.13 -26.87
C THR A 41 18.96 5.97 -25.37
N GLU A 42 18.70 7.08 -24.68
CA GLU A 42 18.19 7.05 -23.32
C GLU A 42 16.88 6.29 -23.41
N ALA A 43 16.96 4.96 -23.26
CA ALA A 43 15.85 4.18 -22.84
C ALA A 43 15.50 4.79 -21.50
N LEU A 44 14.53 5.70 -21.52
CA LEU A 44 13.83 6.15 -20.34
C LEU A 44 13.47 4.87 -19.60
N TYR A 45 14.25 4.53 -18.58
CA TYR A 45 13.95 3.42 -17.70
C TYR A 45 12.77 3.91 -16.90
N GLU A 46 11.58 3.77 -17.50
CA GLU A 46 10.33 4.05 -16.83
C GLU A 46 10.20 2.92 -15.79
N PRO A 47 10.35 3.23 -14.49
CA PRO A 47 10.33 2.19 -13.48
C PRO A 47 8.97 1.52 -13.57
N ALA A 48 8.97 0.19 -13.72
CA ALA A 48 7.75 -0.60 -13.84
C ALA A 48 6.69 -0.11 -12.85
N ALA A 49 5.49 0.15 -13.38
CA ALA A 49 4.38 0.64 -12.57
C ALA A 49 4.12 -0.35 -11.42
N LEU A 50 3.96 0.19 -10.21
CA LEU A 50 3.63 -0.65 -9.07
C LEU A 50 2.22 -1.25 -9.24
N PRO A 51 1.98 -2.47 -8.73
CA PRO A 51 0.64 -3.01 -8.70
C PRO A 51 -0.33 -2.06 -7.96
N PRO A 52 -1.62 -2.03 -8.35
CA PRO A 52 -2.59 -1.13 -7.75
C PRO A 52 -2.63 -1.21 -6.23
N GLY A 53 -2.53 -0.04 -5.57
CA GLY A 53 -2.58 0.07 -4.12
C GLY A 53 -1.34 -0.42 -3.38
N HIS A 54 -0.24 -0.69 -4.10
CA HIS A 54 1.11 -0.69 -3.53
C HIS A 54 1.63 0.75 -3.50
N GLU A 55 2.32 1.08 -2.42
CA GLU A 55 2.84 2.42 -2.15
C GLU A 55 4.36 2.34 -2.07
N ARG A 56 5.04 2.85 -3.10
CA ARG A 56 6.51 2.94 -3.16
C ARG A 56 7.00 3.93 -2.11
N ASP A 57 8.18 3.66 -1.57
CA ASP A 57 8.90 4.56 -0.66
C ASP A 57 8.09 4.92 0.60
N VAL A 58 7.09 4.09 0.94
CA VAL A 58 6.16 4.32 2.04
C VAL A 58 6.22 3.12 2.97
N TYR A 59 6.46 3.40 4.25
CA TYR A 59 6.32 2.47 5.35
C TYR A 59 5.07 2.81 6.17
N ARG A 60 4.25 1.81 6.47
CA ARG A 60 3.11 1.97 7.39
C ARG A 60 3.52 1.68 8.83
N PHE A 61 3.75 2.73 9.62
CA PHE A 61 4.18 2.63 11.01
C PHE A 61 3.06 2.19 11.96
N GLY A 62 3.40 1.27 12.87
CA GLY A 62 2.53 0.81 13.96
C GLY A 62 1.73 -0.46 13.65
N ALA A 63 1.05 -0.97 14.69
CA ALA A 63 0.16 -2.14 14.66
C ALA A 63 0.76 -3.44 14.09
N THR A 64 2.08 -3.55 13.95
CA THR A 64 2.76 -4.80 13.58
C THR A 64 2.47 -5.88 14.61
N TYR A 65 1.99 -7.03 14.15
CA TYR A 65 1.77 -8.20 15.01
C TYR A 65 2.63 -9.40 14.61
N ALA A 66 3.17 -9.40 13.40
CA ALA A 66 4.11 -10.42 12.93
C ALA A 66 5.13 -9.80 11.99
N VAL A 67 6.36 -10.33 12.05
CA VAL A 67 7.43 -10.05 11.09
C VAL A 67 7.87 -11.39 10.52
N VAL A 68 7.79 -11.53 9.21
CA VAL A 68 8.15 -12.77 8.49
C VAL A 68 9.13 -12.47 7.36
N GLY A 69 9.95 -13.44 7.00
CA GLY A 69 10.78 -13.32 5.80
C GLY A 69 9.90 -13.28 4.54
N SER A 70 10.26 -12.44 3.57
CA SER A 70 9.60 -12.41 2.27
C SER A 70 10.58 -12.08 1.17
N ALA A 71 10.39 -12.66 -0.01
CA ALA A 71 11.21 -12.37 -1.19
C ALA A 71 10.72 -11.15 -1.98
N SER A 72 9.49 -10.67 -1.72
CA SER A 72 8.92 -9.52 -2.45
C SER A 72 7.77 -8.84 -1.71
N SER A 73 7.42 -7.63 -2.16
CA SER A 73 6.21 -6.92 -1.73
C SER A 73 4.93 -7.67 -2.10
N LEU A 74 4.87 -8.29 -3.28
CA LEU A 74 3.71 -9.09 -3.69
C LEU A 74 3.49 -10.31 -2.78
N ALA A 75 4.57 -11.00 -2.39
CA ALA A 75 4.47 -12.10 -1.44
C ALA A 75 4.05 -11.62 -0.04
N CYS A 76 4.46 -10.40 0.34
CA CYS A 76 4.03 -9.78 1.60
C CYS A 76 2.53 -9.41 1.59
N GLU A 77 2.03 -8.87 0.47
CA GLU A 77 0.60 -8.62 0.28
C GLU A 77 -0.20 -9.93 0.36
N ALA A 78 0.23 -10.97 -0.35
CA ALA A 78 -0.45 -12.26 -0.36
C ALA A 78 -0.53 -12.88 1.05
N ALA A 79 0.56 -12.78 1.83
CA ALA A 79 0.57 -13.23 3.23
C ALA A 79 -0.43 -12.43 4.08
N CYS A 80 -0.50 -11.11 3.88
CA CYS A 80 -1.48 -10.29 4.57
C CYS A 80 -2.91 -10.63 4.16
N ASP A 81 -3.17 -10.81 2.87
CA ASP A 81 -4.51 -11.11 2.36
C ASP A 81 -5.01 -12.46 2.87
N GLY A 82 -4.12 -13.46 3.01
CA GLY A 82 -4.41 -14.76 3.59
C GLY A 82 -4.70 -14.77 5.11
N ASP A 83 -4.37 -13.71 5.85
CA ASP A 83 -4.65 -13.60 7.29
C ASP A 83 -5.78 -12.61 7.57
N LEU A 84 -6.88 -13.10 8.16
CA LEU A 84 -8.05 -12.28 8.50
C LEU A 84 -7.75 -11.12 9.47
N SER A 85 -6.72 -11.25 10.31
CA SER A 85 -6.29 -10.21 11.25
C SER A 85 -5.49 -9.10 10.57
N CYS A 86 -4.95 -9.36 9.37
CA CYS A 86 -4.13 -8.41 8.66
C CYS A 86 -4.99 -7.34 7.96
N GLN A 87 -4.72 -6.08 8.29
CA GLN A 87 -5.35 -4.92 7.66
C GLN A 87 -4.38 -4.16 6.75
N ALA A 88 -3.08 -4.25 7.01
CA ALA A 88 -2.05 -3.66 6.18
C ALA A 88 -0.73 -4.43 6.31
N TRP A 89 0.16 -4.15 5.37
CA TRP A 89 1.47 -4.77 5.28
C TRP A 89 2.53 -3.74 4.88
N SER A 90 3.76 -3.95 5.35
CA SER A 90 4.96 -3.25 4.87
C SER A 90 6.01 -4.28 4.51
N PHE A 91 6.40 -4.35 3.24
CA PHE A 91 7.62 -5.02 2.82
C PHE A 91 8.78 -4.03 2.94
N VAL A 92 9.81 -4.39 3.68
CA VAL A 92 11.01 -3.57 3.85
C VAL A 92 12.19 -4.38 3.33
N ASP A 93 12.72 -3.90 2.22
CA ASP A 93 13.95 -4.42 1.64
C ASP A 93 15.16 -3.98 2.48
N THR A 94 16.32 -4.51 2.18
CA THR A 94 17.57 -4.11 2.83
C THR A 94 18.67 -3.90 1.81
N TYR A 95 19.66 -3.09 2.17
CA TYR A 95 20.90 -3.05 1.40
C TYR A 95 21.81 -4.22 1.82
N GLY A 96 22.41 -4.89 0.83
CA GLY A 96 23.37 -5.96 1.07
C GLY A 96 22.73 -7.32 1.33
N ALA A 97 23.38 -8.16 2.14
CA ALA A 97 23.02 -9.58 2.32
C ALA A 97 21.94 -9.85 3.39
N SER A 98 21.39 -8.81 4.02
CA SER A 98 20.34 -9.00 5.01
C SER A 98 19.03 -9.45 4.31
N PRO A 99 18.24 -10.34 4.93
CA PRO A 99 16.98 -10.74 4.33
C PRO A 99 15.96 -9.60 4.42
N ALA A 100 15.20 -9.40 3.34
CA ALA A 100 14.04 -8.53 3.36
C ALA A 100 12.97 -9.10 4.30
N ARG A 101 12.17 -8.18 4.88
CA ARG A 101 11.13 -8.53 5.84
C ARG A 101 9.77 -8.06 5.39
N CYS A 102 8.75 -8.81 5.79
CA CYS A 102 7.36 -8.45 5.68
C CYS A 102 6.79 -8.23 7.07
N GLU A 103 6.19 -7.07 7.31
CA GLU A 103 5.54 -6.73 8.57
C GLU A 103 4.03 -6.74 8.38
N LEU A 104 3.34 -7.70 9.00
CA LEU A 104 1.89 -7.82 8.97
C LEU A 104 1.27 -7.00 10.11
N LYS A 105 0.22 -6.22 9.81
CA LYS A 105 -0.31 -5.19 10.72
C LYS A 105 -1.80 -5.34 10.95
N ARG A 106 -2.23 -5.18 12.20
CA ARG A 106 -3.65 -5.20 12.62
C ARG A 106 -4.38 -3.89 12.36
N GLY A 107 -3.69 -2.88 11.85
CA GLY A 107 -4.26 -1.59 11.49
C GLY A 107 -3.49 -0.99 10.34
N GLN A 108 -4.09 0.00 9.67
CA GLN A 108 -3.49 0.58 8.46
C GLN A 108 -2.20 1.37 8.71
N GLY A 109 -1.93 1.75 9.96
CA GLY A 109 -0.74 2.52 10.35
C GLY A 109 -0.72 3.95 9.78
N ARG A 110 0.22 4.75 10.27
CA ARG A 110 0.55 6.05 9.65
C ARG A 110 1.55 5.84 8.53
N LYS A 111 1.44 6.58 7.44
CA LYS A 111 2.41 6.54 6.35
C LYS A 111 3.63 7.37 6.71
N GLU A 112 4.81 6.79 6.53
CA GLU A 112 6.11 7.43 6.73
C GLU A 112 6.99 7.15 5.50
N GLU A 113 7.83 8.10 5.11
CA GLU A 113 8.76 7.90 3.98
C GLU A 113 9.84 6.89 4.38
N ASN A 114 10.05 5.89 3.54
CA ASN A 114 11.17 4.97 3.64
C ASN A 114 11.46 4.40 2.25
N ARG A 115 12.60 4.79 1.66
CA ARG A 115 13.03 4.39 0.30
C ARG A 115 13.21 2.89 0.08
N LEU A 116 13.25 2.10 1.16
CA LEU A 116 13.33 0.64 1.10
C LEU A 116 11.98 -0.05 1.28
N ALA A 117 10.93 0.72 1.57
CA ALA A 117 9.63 0.17 1.87
C ALA A 117 8.70 0.22 0.66
N THR A 118 7.99 -0.88 0.45
CA THR A 118 6.74 -0.89 -0.32
C THR A 118 5.66 -1.40 0.60
N SER A 119 4.55 -0.67 0.71
CA SER A 119 3.46 -1.01 1.63
C SER A 119 2.11 -1.06 0.93
N GLY A 120 1.11 -1.56 1.62
CA GLY A 120 -0.27 -1.54 1.16
C GLY A 120 -1.27 -1.82 2.29
N VAL A 121 -2.56 -1.58 2.00
CA VAL A 121 -3.66 -2.09 2.82
C VAL A 121 -4.22 -3.36 2.18
N ALA A 122 -4.65 -4.30 3.01
CA ALA A 122 -5.14 -5.61 2.56
C ALA A 122 -6.23 -5.45 1.50
N THR A 123 -6.11 -6.19 0.39
CA THR A 123 -7.02 -6.06 -0.76
C THR A 123 -8.45 -6.45 -0.39
N LYS A 124 -8.60 -7.43 0.52
CA LYS A 124 -9.89 -7.83 1.09
C LYS A 124 -10.65 -6.66 1.73
N LEU A 125 -9.96 -5.74 2.39
CA LEU A 125 -10.60 -4.56 3.01
C LEU A 125 -11.04 -3.55 1.95
N LYS A 126 -10.24 -3.36 0.89
CA LYS A 126 -10.60 -2.50 -0.25
C LYS A 126 -11.85 -3.03 -0.95
N LYS A 127 -11.95 -4.35 -1.14
CA LYS A 127 -13.10 -4.99 -1.79
C LYS A 127 -14.38 -4.86 -0.98
N SER A 128 -14.32 -5.03 0.35
CA SER A 128 -15.47 -4.80 1.23
C SER A 128 -15.95 -3.35 1.19
N MET A 129 -15.05 -2.38 1.04
CA MET A 129 -15.39 -0.95 0.96
C MET A 129 -15.94 -0.56 -0.41
N LEU A 130 -15.54 -1.23 -1.48
CA LEU A 130 -16.07 -1.01 -2.83
C LEU A 130 -17.49 -1.59 -3.01
N GLY A 131 -18.01 -2.30 -2.01
CA GLY A 131 -19.37 -2.80 -2.02
C GLY A 131 -19.53 -3.95 -3.01
N GLU A 132 -19.07 -5.14 -2.61
CA GLU A 132 -19.74 -6.34 -3.09
C GLU A 132 -21.13 -6.32 -2.44
N THR A 133 -22.08 -5.65 -3.08
CA THR A 133 -23.50 -5.83 -2.77
C THR A 133 -23.75 -7.31 -3.03
N PRO A 134 -24.02 -8.15 -2.00
CA PRO A 134 -24.40 -9.52 -2.27
C PRO A 134 -25.60 -9.44 -3.19
N ALA A 135 -25.52 -10.06 -4.37
CA ALA A 135 -26.68 -10.20 -5.23
C ALA A 135 -27.82 -10.70 -4.32
N PRO A 136 -28.96 -9.98 -4.24
CA PRO A 136 -30.03 -10.40 -3.35
C PRO A 136 -30.34 -11.85 -3.71
N ALA A 137 -30.28 -12.74 -2.71
CA ALA A 137 -30.70 -14.12 -2.89
C ALA A 137 -32.08 -14.06 -3.55
N TYR A 138 -32.16 -14.50 -4.81
CA TYR A 138 -33.40 -14.53 -5.54
C TYR A 138 -34.38 -15.35 -4.71
N ARG A 139 -35.32 -14.66 -4.07
CA ARG A 139 -36.50 -15.30 -3.49
C ARG A 139 -37.46 -15.46 -4.66
N PRO A 140 -37.69 -16.68 -5.18
CA PRO A 140 -38.74 -16.87 -6.16
C PRO A 140 -40.04 -16.31 -5.57
N MET A 141 -40.60 -15.32 -6.26
CA MET A 141 -41.86 -14.69 -5.92
C MET A 141 -42.94 -15.76 -6.03
N THR A 142 -43.62 -16.07 -4.93
CA THR A 142 -44.81 -16.93 -4.96
C THR A 142 -45.89 -16.19 -5.76
N ASP A 143 -46.33 -16.79 -6.86
CA ASP A 143 -47.35 -16.28 -7.77
C ASP A 143 -48.74 -16.21 -7.08
N PRO A 144 -49.39 -15.04 -6.97
CA PRO A 144 -50.77 -14.94 -6.52
C PRO A 144 -51.70 -15.15 -7.72
N GLY A 145 -51.81 -16.40 -8.18
CA GLY A 145 -52.48 -16.73 -9.44
C GLY A 145 -53.27 -18.04 -9.50
N GLN A 146 -53.60 -18.69 -8.37
CA GLN A 146 -54.45 -19.88 -8.37
C GLN A 146 -55.76 -19.64 -7.59
N LEU A 147 -56.81 -19.34 -8.36
CA LEU A 147 -58.20 -19.37 -7.91
C LEU A 147 -58.74 -20.82 -7.96
N GLN A 148 -59.27 -21.24 -6.82
CA GLN A 148 -60.31 -22.24 -6.54
C GLN A 148 -60.39 -23.59 -7.31
N GLY A 149 -60.24 -24.65 -6.52
CA GLY A 149 -61.00 -25.90 -6.54
C GLY A 149 -60.38 -26.81 -5.47
N GLY A 150 -60.97 -27.14 -4.33
CA GLY A 150 -62.33 -27.54 -4.03
C GLY A 150 -62.24 -28.93 -3.36
N LEU A 151 -62.83 -29.03 -2.16
CA LEU A 151 -63.25 -30.25 -1.46
C LEU A 151 -62.29 -30.96 -0.46
N ALA A 152 -62.61 -30.71 0.81
CA ALA A 152 -63.02 -31.70 1.83
C ALA A 152 -61.97 -32.44 2.70
N GLY A 153 -62.22 -32.34 4.01
CA GLY A 153 -61.72 -33.21 5.08
C GLY A 153 -60.39 -32.72 5.67
N GLY A 154 -60.22 -32.43 6.96
CA GLY A 154 -61.04 -32.63 8.14
C GLY A 154 -60.11 -32.58 9.36
N GLU A 155 -60.69 -32.25 10.51
CA GLU A 155 -60.29 -32.82 11.82
C GLU A 155 -59.03 -32.25 12.50
N THR A 156 -59.28 -31.26 13.37
CA THR A 156 -58.83 -31.17 14.78
C THR A 156 -57.47 -31.74 15.19
N GLY A 157 -56.65 -30.91 15.84
CA GLY A 157 -55.56 -31.41 16.68
C GLY A 157 -54.70 -30.33 17.32
N LEU A 158 -55.16 -29.78 18.45
CA LEU A 158 -54.29 -29.17 19.46
C LEU A 158 -53.23 -30.20 19.90
N THR A 159 -51.95 -29.81 20.00
CA THR A 159 -51.14 -30.15 21.19
C THR A 159 -49.79 -29.41 21.18
N SER A 160 -49.40 -29.05 22.40
CA SER A 160 -48.19 -28.37 22.84
C SER A 160 -46.90 -29.21 22.74
N ALA A 161 -45.77 -28.50 22.88
CA ALA A 161 -44.35 -28.83 23.19
C ALA A 161 -44.05 -30.12 24.02
N PRO A 162 -42.78 -30.59 24.25
CA PRO A 162 -41.50 -29.86 24.21
C PRO A 162 -40.26 -30.62 23.67
N ALA A 163 -39.09 -29.95 23.76
CA ALA A 163 -37.74 -30.46 23.47
C ALA A 163 -37.29 -31.59 24.41
N PRO A 164 -36.32 -32.44 23.98
CA PRO A 164 -35.46 -33.16 24.91
C PRO A 164 -33.98 -32.81 24.79
N SER A 165 -33.36 -32.93 25.96
CA SER A 165 -31.99 -32.66 26.37
C SER A 165 -30.96 -33.69 25.86
N SER A 166 -29.69 -33.31 26.04
CA SER A 166 -28.40 -33.94 25.74
C SER A 166 -28.22 -35.43 26.08
N PRO A 167 -27.06 -35.98 25.69
CA PRO A 167 -26.00 -36.25 26.67
C PRO A 167 -24.80 -35.31 26.57
#